data_AF-A0A1A8AVD9-F1
#
_entry.id   AF-A0A1A8AVD9-F1
#
_cell.length_a   1.000
_cell.length_b   1.000
_cell.length_c   1.000
_cell.angle_alpha   90.00
_cell.angle_beta   90.00
_cell.angle_gamma   90.00
#
_symmetry.space_group_name_H-M   'P 1'
#
loop_
_entity.id
_entity.type
_entity.pdbx_description
1 polymer ?
#
loop_
_entity_poly.entity_id
_entity_poly.type
_entity_poly.pdbx_seq_one_letter_code
_entity_poly.pdbx_strand_id
1 'polypeptide(L)'
;MEEERQFLCGVVEGFYGRPWSMDQRKVLFQWMQLWGLNTYLYGPKDDLKHRLLWREVYSPEEEAQLRTLIAEAQSRGLRFVYALSPGQDIVFSSSCDLTLLKRKLKQVSDLGCQAFAILFDDIDHSMCQADSEAFTSFAHAQVTVTNEIYRFLGEPDVFLFCPTEYCGSLCSPSASKSPYLQTVGEDLLPDITVIWTGSKVISRKLSLDSLAEVESVLQRPPLIWDNLHANDYDSRRLFLGPFKGRDPQIRSHLRGLLLNPNCEFEANYIPLHTLGDWHRTGKEDVNDEVCEYCPERALTAALTDWMEELNQPLQAGRQTARTDHRASLASSRSKAPDRSDCVSTFRANAAVAKLPVFPLNSSSPPSSPPLGKVEREAREGEKMRSHQQPHQPGQPLPGSRSGALTGGGRTQKLPGRGVCGGKGMLSEAQVRLLVGLHYLPHEHGPSAQKLLQDLTWLKTNCHLVGANGKKTQPQKVDEWRGRASRFLSLCEDIAQLHCSVVGGANRAVLYDLYPYVWDLRNTALVAKAFICWLDGRVMSDSSSLGSWRDCFHCESAGAFLYLSFSKSQSKSVFYTSSMEKGILWGEPGMKLKNVNFNQNRTYCCWYISVVLLLGPFCSCD
;
A
#
# COMPACT_ATOMS: atom_id res chain seq x y z
N MET A 1 27.67 10.74 -32.56
CA MET A 1 27.51 10.86 -31.10
C MET A 1 26.13 10.31 -30.82
N GLU A 2 26.03 9.08 -30.29
CA GLU A 2 24.78 8.64 -29.69
C GLU A 2 24.50 9.60 -28.53
N GLU A 3 23.38 10.33 -28.60
CA GLU A 3 22.89 11.04 -27.41
C GLU A 3 22.67 10.00 -26.33
N GLU A 4 23.42 10.12 -25.24
CA GLU A 4 23.35 9.19 -24.13
C GLU A 4 21.92 9.16 -23.59
N ARG A 5 21.23 8.03 -23.78
CA ARG A 5 19.82 7.89 -23.42
C ARG A 5 19.65 8.11 -21.92
N GLN A 6 18.89 9.15 -21.55
CA GLN A 6 18.63 9.53 -20.15
C GLN A 6 18.11 8.34 -19.32
N PHE A 7 18.72 8.10 -18.15
CA PHE A 7 18.27 7.09 -17.18
C PHE A 7 16.86 7.39 -16.66
N LEU A 8 15.96 6.41 -16.73
CA LEU A 8 14.57 6.55 -16.29
C LEU A 8 14.47 6.28 -14.79
N CYS A 9 14.10 7.27 -13.97
CA CYS A 9 13.93 7.06 -12.54
C CYS A 9 12.68 7.74 -12.02
N GLY A 10 11.90 7.03 -11.22
CA GLY A 10 10.68 7.58 -10.64
C GLY A 10 9.73 6.52 -10.15
N VAL A 11 8.46 6.65 -10.53
CA VAL A 11 7.35 5.93 -9.88
C VAL A 11 6.53 5.18 -10.91
N VAL A 12 6.16 3.97 -10.57
CA VAL A 12 5.10 3.22 -11.25
C VAL A 12 3.90 3.13 -10.30
N GLU A 13 2.75 3.62 -10.74
CA GLU A 13 1.48 3.33 -10.07
C GLU A 13 0.97 1.99 -10.61
N GLY A 14 1.47 0.88 -10.05
CA GLY A 14 1.27 -0.47 -10.60
C GLY A 14 0.78 -1.52 -9.62
N PHE A 15 0.36 -1.09 -8.43
CA PHE A 15 -0.21 -1.92 -7.36
C PHE A 15 -1.68 -2.30 -7.62
N TYR A 16 -2.13 -3.34 -6.92
CA TYR A 16 -3.54 -3.74 -6.82
C TYR A 16 -4.28 -2.89 -5.78
N GLY A 17 -5.57 -2.65 -6.01
CA GLY A 17 -6.41 -1.82 -5.14
C GLY A 17 -6.68 -0.42 -5.69
N ARG A 18 -7.25 0.44 -4.85
CA ARG A 18 -7.76 1.77 -5.24
C ARG A 18 -6.66 2.62 -5.90
N PRO A 19 -6.80 3.01 -7.17
CA PRO A 19 -5.83 3.90 -7.83
C PRO A 19 -5.77 5.27 -7.14
N TRP A 20 -4.65 5.96 -7.30
CA TRP A 20 -4.50 7.32 -6.78
C TRP A 20 -5.43 8.29 -7.52
N SER A 21 -5.95 9.27 -6.79
CA SER A 21 -6.73 10.36 -7.36
C SER A 21 -5.86 11.29 -8.20
N MET A 22 -6.49 12.09 -9.07
CA MET A 22 -5.78 13.11 -9.85
C MET A 22 -5.04 14.13 -8.98
N ASP A 23 -5.58 14.51 -7.83
CA ASP A 23 -4.92 15.45 -6.93
C ASP A 23 -3.69 14.83 -6.26
N GLN A 24 -3.75 13.55 -5.88
CA GLN A 24 -2.58 12.80 -5.38
C GLN A 24 -1.50 12.71 -6.45
N ARG A 25 -1.85 12.41 -7.71
CA ARG A 25 -0.89 12.36 -8.82
C ARG A 25 -0.23 13.72 -9.09
N LYS A 26 -0.95 14.83 -8.95
CA LYS A 26 -0.37 16.18 -9.05
C LYS A 26 0.65 16.46 -7.96
N VAL A 27 0.35 16.06 -6.72
CA VAL A 27 1.30 16.15 -5.59
C VAL A 27 2.51 15.24 -5.83
N LEU A 28 2.28 14.02 -6.32
CA LEU A 28 3.35 13.09 -6.69
C LEU A 28 4.32 13.74 -7.68
N PHE A 29 3.80 14.38 -8.73
CA PHE A 29 4.65 15.00 -9.74
C PHE A 29 5.46 16.17 -9.19
N GLN A 30 4.93 16.91 -8.20
CA GLN A 30 5.69 17.93 -7.47
C GLN A 30 6.85 17.32 -6.69
N TRP A 31 6.59 16.24 -5.95
CA TRP A 31 7.63 15.51 -5.21
C TRP A 31 8.71 14.95 -6.14
N MET A 32 8.30 14.31 -7.24
CA MET A 32 9.21 13.76 -8.23
C MET A 32 10.12 14.85 -8.83
N GLN A 33 9.53 15.98 -9.23
CA GLN A 33 10.28 17.13 -9.74
C GLN A 33 11.29 17.66 -8.71
N LEU A 34 10.85 17.86 -7.46
CA LEU A 34 11.67 18.36 -6.36
C LEU A 34 12.87 17.45 -6.07
N TRP A 35 12.67 16.14 -6.15
CA TRP A 35 13.71 15.16 -5.83
C TRP A 35 14.52 14.68 -7.05
N GLY A 36 14.27 15.27 -8.22
CA GLY A 36 15.02 15.01 -9.46
C GLY A 36 14.68 13.69 -10.15
N LEU A 37 13.54 13.09 -9.81
CA LEU A 37 12.93 11.96 -10.52
C LEU A 37 12.27 12.46 -11.80
N ASN A 38 12.20 11.63 -12.84
CA ASN A 38 11.87 12.06 -14.19
C ASN A 38 10.84 11.19 -14.93
N THR A 39 10.38 10.07 -14.36
CA THR A 39 9.52 9.12 -15.08
C THR A 39 8.36 8.64 -14.20
N TYR A 40 7.14 8.81 -14.69
CA TYR A 40 5.92 8.26 -14.09
C TYR A 40 5.27 7.26 -15.05
N LEU A 41 5.07 6.03 -14.59
CA LEU A 41 4.37 4.98 -15.33
C LEU A 41 2.96 4.80 -14.77
N TYR A 42 1.98 5.09 -15.61
CA TYR A 42 0.56 4.88 -15.35
C TYR A 42 0.17 3.43 -15.68
N GLY A 43 -0.01 2.59 -14.67
CA GLY A 43 -0.50 1.22 -14.85
C GLY A 43 -1.29 0.65 -13.67
N PRO A 44 -2.24 1.41 -13.07
CA PRO A 44 -2.97 0.93 -11.89
C PRO A 44 -3.82 -0.29 -12.25
N LYS A 45 -3.64 -1.40 -11.52
CA LYS A 45 -4.27 -2.70 -11.86
C LYS A 45 -5.80 -2.68 -11.81
N ASP A 46 -6.38 -1.84 -10.93
CA ASP A 46 -7.83 -1.71 -10.75
C ASP A 46 -8.46 -0.61 -11.64
N ASP A 47 -7.69 0.07 -12.50
CA ASP A 47 -8.30 0.80 -13.63
C ASP A 47 -8.79 -0.24 -14.65
N LEU A 48 -10.12 -0.38 -14.72
CA LEU A 48 -10.75 -1.37 -15.60
C LEU A 48 -10.25 -1.24 -17.04
N LYS A 49 -10.07 -0.03 -17.57
CA LYS A 49 -9.67 0.18 -18.97
C LYS A 49 -8.16 0.06 -19.21
N HIS A 50 -7.36 -0.14 -18.15
CA HIS A 50 -5.95 -0.49 -18.24
C HIS A 50 -5.75 -2.00 -18.41
N ARG A 51 -6.60 -2.84 -17.79
CA ARG A 51 -6.44 -4.31 -17.77
C ARG A 51 -7.69 -5.08 -18.19
N LEU A 52 -8.75 -5.07 -17.38
CA LEU A 52 -9.92 -5.94 -17.59
C LEU A 52 -10.72 -5.63 -18.88
N LEU A 53 -10.85 -4.34 -19.21
CA LEU A 53 -11.59 -3.81 -20.35
C LEU A 53 -10.63 -3.09 -21.30
N TRP A 54 -9.44 -3.64 -21.53
CA TRP A 54 -8.38 -2.99 -22.32
C TRP A 54 -8.79 -2.66 -23.77
N ARG A 55 -9.78 -3.39 -24.32
CA ARG A 55 -10.37 -3.13 -25.66
C ARG A 55 -11.22 -1.87 -25.72
N GLU A 56 -11.73 -1.42 -24.57
CA GLU A 56 -12.60 -0.25 -24.45
C GLU A 56 -11.79 1.04 -24.47
N VAL A 57 -12.17 1.96 -25.35
CA VAL A 57 -11.58 3.30 -25.42
C VAL A 57 -12.05 4.16 -24.24
N TYR A 58 -11.29 5.20 -23.92
CA TYR A 58 -11.69 6.19 -22.91
C TYR A 58 -12.90 7.00 -23.41
N SER A 59 -13.81 7.37 -22.50
CA SER A 59 -14.90 8.30 -22.78
C SER A 59 -14.36 9.74 -22.89
N PRO A 60 -15.13 10.70 -23.44
CA PRO A 60 -14.68 12.09 -23.52
C PRO A 60 -14.28 12.71 -22.16
N GLU A 61 -14.96 12.32 -21.08
CA GLU A 61 -14.65 12.77 -19.72
C GLU A 61 -13.32 12.19 -19.23
N GLU A 62 -13.10 10.89 -19.46
CA GLU A 62 -11.85 10.19 -19.11
C GLU A 62 -10.67 10.71 -19.96
N GLU A 63 -10.89 10.99 -21.25
CA GLU A 63 -9.89 11.62 -22.12
C GLU A 63 -9.47 12.99 -21.60
N ALA A 64 -10.43 13.84 -21.18
CA ALA A 64 -10.14 15.15 -20.64
C ALA A 64 -9.29 15.05 -19.35
N GLN A 65 -9.62 14.08 -18.49
CA GLN A 65 -8.86 13.76 -17.29
C GLN A 65 -7.43 13.29 -17.63
N LEU A 66 -7.28 12.33 -18.53
CA LEU A 66 -5.98 11.77 -18.91
C LEU A 66 -5.11 12.80 -19.64
N ARG A 67 -5.68 13.61 -20.53
CA ARG A 67 -4.99 14.74 -21.18
C ARG A 67 -4.46 15.75 -20.17
N THR A 68 -5.26 16.09 -19.16
CA THR A 68 -4.85 16.99 -18.08
C THR A 68 -3.68 16.39 -17.29
N LEU A 69 -3.73 15.08 -17.01
CA LEU A 69 -2.69 14.38 -16.27
C LEU A 69 -1.37 14.31 -17.06
N ILE A 70 -1.43 14.01 -18.36
CA ILE A 70 -0.27 13.99 -19.26
C ILE A 70 0.39 15.38 -19.30
N ALA A 71 -0.42 16.42 -19.50
CA ALA A 71 0.07 17.80 -19.55
C ALA A 71 0.70 18.25 -18.22
N GLU A 72 0.13 17.86 -17.09
CA GLU A 72 0.71 18.15 -15.77
C GLU A 72 2.10 17.51 -15.61
N ALA A 73 2.24 16.21 -15.95
CA ALA A 73 3.52 15.52 -15.88
C ALA A 73 4.57 16.21 -16.75
N GLN A 74 4.23 16.51 -18.01
CA GLN A 74 5.12 17.18 -18.96
C GLN A 74 5.52 18.58 -18.48
N SER A 75 4.59 19.36 -17.92
CA SER A 75 4.87 20.71 -17.40
C SER A 75 5.92 20.72 -16.27
N ARG A 76 6.14 19.57 -15.62
CA ARG A 76 7.11 19.37 -14.54
C ARG A 76 8.39 18.67 -14.99
N GLY A 77 8.55 18.46 -16.30
CA GLY A 77 9.69 17.76 -16.88
C GLY A 77 9.66 16.24 -16.66
N LEU A 78 8.49 15.68 -16.35
CA LEU A 78 8.33 14.23 -16.20
C LEU A 78 7.91 13.59 -17.52
N ARG A 79 8.46 12.42 -17.78
CA ARG A 79 8.00 11.50 -18.82
C ARG A 79 6.81 10.72 -18.30
N PHE A 80 5.67 10.89 -18.96
CA PHE A 80 4.47 10.12 -18.71
C PHE A 80 4.46 8.87 -19.60
N VAL A 81 4.55 7.68 -18.99
CA VAL A 81 4.49 6.39 -19.68
C VAL A 81 3.11 5.78 -19.48
N TYR A 82 2.36 5.58 -20.56
CA TYR A 82 1.07 4.90 -20.50
C TYR A 82 1.24 3.39 -20.66
N ALA A 83 0.87 2.62 -19.64
CA ALA A 83 0.87 1.16 -19.72
C ALA A 83 -0.51 0.60 -20.06
N LEU A 84 -0.52 -0.54 -20.75
CA LEU A 84 -1.71 -1.33 -21.03
C LEU A 84 -1.42 -2.82 -20.80
N SER A 85 -2.35 -3.52 -20.16
CA SER A 85 -2.19 -4.92 -19.74
C SER A 85 -3.21 -5.83 -20.45
N PRO A 86 -3.00 -6.17 -21.73
CA PRO A 86 -3.96 -6.96 -22.51
C PRO A 86 -3.89 -8.47 -22.24
N GLY A 87 -2.88 -8.95 -21.51
CA GLY A 87 -2.52 -10.37 -21.45
C GLY A 87 -3.57 -11.33 -20.87
N GLN A 88 -4.58 -10.83 -20.15
CA GLN A 88 -5.56 -11.71 -19.48
C GLN A 88 -6.48 -12.44 -20.46
N ASP A 89 -6.84 -11.81 -21.58
CA ASP A 89 -7.83 -12.34 -22.52
C ASP A 89 -7.57 -11.96 -23.98
N ILE A 90 -6.38 -11.46 -24.32
CA ILE A 90 -5.97 -11.22 -25.71
C ILE A 90 -5.86 -12.55 -26.47
N VAL A 91 -6.34 -12.57 -27.71
CA VAL A 91 -6.00 -13.59 -28.70
C VAL A 91 -4.93 -12.99 -29.62
N PHE A 92 -3.68 -13.39 -29.46
CA PHE A 92 -2.53 -12.74 -30.10
C PHE A 92 -2.59 -12.80 -31.64
N SER A 93 -3.18 -13.84 -32.19
CA SER A 93 -3.37 -14.08 -33.63
C SER A 93 -4.59 -13.37 -34.22
N SER A 94 -5.45 -12.78 -33.38
CA SER A 94 -6.66 -12.09 -33.81
C SER A 94 -6.34 -10.70 -34.35
N SER A 95 -6.59 -10.50 -35.65
CA SER A 95 -6.49 -9.17 -36.27
C SER A 95 -7.46 -8.14 -35.67
N CYS A 96 -8.58 -8.60 -35.13
CA CYS A 96 -9.53 -7.76 -34.40
C CYS A 96 -8.92 -7.23 -33.11
N ASP A 97 -8.33 -8.10 -32.28
CA ASP A 97 -7.71 -7.70 -31.02
C ASP A 97 -6.51 -6.77 -31.27
N LEU A 98 -5.69 -7.07 -32.28
CA LEU A 98 -4.59 -6.19 -32.68
C LEU A 98 -5.10 -4.80 -33.11
N THR A 99 -6.21 -4.73 -33.84
CA THR A 99 -6.82 -3.45 -34.26
C THR A 99 -7.34 -2.67 -33.06
N LEU A 100 -7.99 -3.34 -32.10
CA LEU A 100 -8.49 -2.72 -30.87
C LEU A 100 -7.33 -2.20 -30.00
N LEU A 101 -6.24 -2.96 -29.90
CA LEU A 101 -5.02 -2.58 -29.19
C LEU A 101 -4.41 -1.30 -29.80
N LYS A 102 -4.23 -1.28 -31.13
CA LYS A 102 -3.75 -0.10 -31.87
C LYS A 102 -4.67 1.10 -31.66
N ARG A 103 -5.99 0.91 -31.74
CA ARG A 103 -6.99 1.97 -31.54
C ARG A 103 -6.87 2.60 -30.15
N LYS A 104 -6.76 1.78 -29.11
CA LYS A 104 -6.63 2.23 -27.72
C LYS A 104 -5.35 3.04 -27.50
N LEU A 105 -4.20 2.53 -27.95
CA LEU A 105 -2.92 3.22 -27.80
C LEU A 105 -2.83 4.50 -28.64
N LYS A 106 -3.40 4.49 -29.85
CA LYS A 106 -3.50 5.68 -30.69
C LYS A 106 -4.35 6.77 -30.03
N GLN A 107 -5.46 6.42 -29.39
CA GLN A 107 -6.27 7.38 -28.63
C GLN A 107 -5.42 8.09 -27.58
N VAL A 108 -4.63 7.36 -26.78
CA VAL A 108 -3.78 7.95 -25.73
C VAL A 108 -2.61 8.76 -26.33
N SER A 109 -2.05 8.32 -27.46
CA SER A 109 -1.07 9.09 -28.22
C SER A 109 -1.63 10.45 -28.66
N ASP A 110 -2.88 10.49 -29.14
CA ASP A 110 -3.57 11.73 -29.54
C ASP A 110 -3.91 12.65 -28.36
N LEU A 111 -3.81 12.16 -27.12
CA LEU A 111 -3.88 12.99 -25.92
C LEU A 111 -2.56 13.71 -25.61
N GLY A 112 -1.47 13.36 -26.29
CA GLY A 112 -0.13 13.94 -26.11
C GLY A 112 0.88 13.00 -25.43
N CYS A 113 0.52 11.74 -25.18
CA CYS A 113 1.44 10.75 -24.62
C CYS A 113 2.43 10.25 -25.69
N GLN A 114 3.70 10.15 -25.33
CA GLN A 114 4.81 9.80 -26.24
C GLN A 114 5.60 8.57 -25.78
N ALA A 115 5.25 7.99 -24.62
CA ALA A 115 5.93 6.83 -24.07
C ALA A 115 4.91 5.79 -23.62
N PHE A 116 5.18 4.52 -23.91
CA PHE A 116 4.19 3.46 -23.76
C PHE A 116 4.78 2.21 -23.10
N ALA A 117 3.92 1.37 -22.54
CA ALA A 117 4.30 0.05 -22.05
C ALA A 117 3.22 -0.99 -22.35
N ILE A 118 3.63 -2.21 -22.70
CA ILE A 118 2.75 -3.38 -22.78
C ILE A 118 3.15 -4.35 -21.67
N LEU A 119 2.18 -4.71 -20.83
CA LEU A 119 2.43 -5.54 -19.66
C LEU A 119 1.78 -6.92 -19.81
N PHE A 120 2.59 -7.97 -19.64
CA PHE A 120 2.17 -9.36 -19.61
C PHE A 120 2.46 -10.03 -18.26
N ASP A 121 2.40 -9.25 -17.17
CA ASP A 121 2.54 -9.70 -15.79
C ASP A 121 1.23 -10.33 -15.25
N ASP A 122 1.40 -11.32 -14.37
CA ASP A 122 0.32 -12.00 -13.64
C ASP A 122 -0.75 -12.61 -14.58
N ILE A 123 -0.30 -13.36 -15.59
CA ILE A 123 -1.15 -14.11 -16.53
C ILE A 123 -0.74 -15.59 -16.60
N ASP A 124 -1.65 -16.43 -17.08
CA ASP A 124 -1.34 -17.84 -17.37
C ASP A 124 -0.39 -17.92 -18.59
N HIS A 125 0.45 -18.95 -18.62
CA HIS A 125 1.36 -19.25 -19.73
C HIS A 125 0.67 -20.04 -20.85
N SER A 126 -0.64 -20.28 -20.74
CA SER A 126 -1.42 -21.01 -21.72
C SER A 126 -1.87 -20.10 -22.87
N MET A 127 -1.79 -20.63 -24.09
CA MET A 127 -2.34 -19.99 -25.30
C MET A 127 -3.67 -20.64 -25.66
N CYS A 128 -4.58 -19.88 -26.27
CA CYS A 128 -5.76 -20.49 -26.86
C CYS A 128 -5.38 -21.31 -28.11
N GLN A 129 -6.31 -22.10 -28.64
CA GLN A 129 -6.03 -22.97 -29.79
C GLN A 129 -5.54 -22.18 -31.01
N ALA A 130 -6.19 -21.05 -31.32
CA ALA A 130 -5.81 -20.23 -32.47
C ALA A 130 -4.36 -19.70 -32.36
N ASP A 131 -3.97 -19.26 -31.17
CA ASP A 131 -2.60 -18.77 -30.92
C ASP A 131 -1.57 -19.91 -30.95
N SER A 132 -1.95 -21.09 -30.47
CA SER A 132 -1.08 -22.28 -30.52
C SER A 132 -0.83 -22.78 -31.95
N GLU A 133 -1.76 -22.52 -32.87
CA GLU A 133 -1.60 -22.82 -34.30
C GLU A 133 -0.77 -21.75 -35.03
N ALA A 134 -0.81 -20.50 -34.56
CA ALA A 134 -0.15 -19.35 -35.18
C ALA A 134 1.28 -19.09 -34.69
N PHE A 135 1.59 -19.43 -33.43
CA PHE A 135 2.87 -19.09 -32.79
C PHE A 135 3.57 -20.33 -32.22
N THR A 136 4.90 -20.32 -32.31
CA THR A 136 5.75 -21.40 -31.81
C THR A 136 5.87 -21.43 -30.29
N SER A 137 5.69 -20.29 -29.62
CA SER A 137 5.75 -20.16 -28.16
C SER A 137 4.95 -18.95 -27.67
N PHE A 138 4.68 -18.92 -26.37
CA PHE A 138 4.02 -17.79 -25.72
C PHE A 138 4.85 -16.49 -25.81
N ALA A 139 6.17 -16.59 -25.67
CA ALA A 139 7.08 -15.47 -25.87
C ALA A 139 7.02 -14.92 -27.30
N HIS A 140 7.00 -15.81 -28.30
CA HIS A 140 6.93 -15.42 -29.71
C HIS A 140 5.63 -14.66 -30.02
N ALA A 141 4.50 -15.09 -29.45
CA ALA A 141 3.23 -14.38 -29.57
C ALA A 141 3.28 -12.96 -28.97
N GLN A 142 3.79 -12.83 -27.75
CA GLN A 142 3.92 -11.55 -27.05
C GLN A 142 4.88 -10.59 -27.76
N VAL A 143 6.05 -11.08 -28.17
CA VAL A 143 7.06 -10.30 -28.88
C VAL A 143 6.53 -9.82 -30.23
N THR A 144 5.83 -10.69 -30.98
CA THR A 144 5.24 -10.32 -32.27
C THR A 144 4.26 -9.16 -32.13
N VAL A 145 3.31 -9.26 -31.19
CA VAL A 145 2.34 -8.18 -30.93
C VAL A 145 3.03 -6.92 -30.43
N THR A 146 4.01 -7.05 -29.52
CA THR A 146 4.73 -5.90 -28.95
C THR A 146 5.52 -5.14 -30.02
N ASN A 147 6.26 -5.85 -30.87
CA ASN A 147 7.02 -5.26 -31.98
C ASN A 147 6.10 -4.56 -32.99
N GLU A 148 4.95 -5.16 -33.31
CA GLU A 148 3.96 -4.58 -34.21
C GLU A 148 3.36 -3.27 -33.64
N ILE A 149 3.08 -3.23 -32.34
CA ILE A 149 2.59 -2.03 -31.66
C ILE A 149 3.67 -0.95 -31.57
N TYR A 150 4.92 -1.32 -31.25
CA TYR A 150 6.04 -0.40 -31.22
C TYR A 150 6.24 0.32 -32.57
N ARG A 151 6.26 -0.44 -33.67
CA ARG A 151 6.35 0.11 -35.03
C ARG A 151 5.13 0.96 -35.40
N PHE A 152 3.93 0.50 -35.06
CA PHE A 152 2.69 1.24 -35.33
C PHE A 152 2.68 2.63 -34.68
N LEU A 153 3.23 2.76 -33.47
CA LEU A 153 3.35 4.02 -32.75
C LEU A 153 4.52 4.89 -33.23
N GLY A 154 5.25 4.47 -34.25
CA GLY A 154 6.39 5.21 -34.79
C GLY A 154 7.66 5.08 -33.96
N GLU A 155 7.87 3.92 -33.33
CA GLU A 155 9.11 3.59 -32.61
C GLU A 155 9.50 4.63 -31.53
N PRO A 156 8.62 4.88 -30.53
CA PRO A 156 8.85 5.94 -29.55
C PRO A 156 10.10 5.68 -28.70
N ASP A 157 10.83 6.74 -28.35
CA ASP A 157 12.09 6.70 -27.57
C ASP A 157 12.00 5.90 -26.25
N VAL A 158 10.80 5.83 -25.67
CA VAL A 158 10.53 5.02 -24.48
C VAL A 158 9.33 4.12 -24.75
N PHE A 159 9.62 2.85 -24.99
CA PHE A 159 8.65 1.77 -25.04
C PHE A 159 9.08 0.64 -24.11
N LEU A 160 8.21 0.26 -23.18
CA LEU A 160 8.52 -0.76 -22.17
C LEU A 160 7.73 -2.04 -22.42
N PHE A 161 8.35 -3.18 -22.12
CA PHE A 161 7.73 -4.50 -22.17
C PHE A 161 7.88 -5.18 -20.81
N CYS A 162 6.77 -5.53 -20.16
CA CYS A 162 6.81 -6.39 -18.96
C CYS A 162 6.60 -7.85 -19.38
N PRO A 163 7.64 -8.71 -19.26
CA PRO A 163 7.49 -10.13 -19.54
C PRO A 163 6.59 -10.82 -18.51
N THR A 164 6.08 -12.00 -18.86
CA THR A 164 5.41 -12.89 -17.90
C THR A 164 6.41 -13.46 -16.88
N GLU A 165 7.61 -13.82 -17.34
CA GLU A 165 8.74 -14.15 -16.46
C GLU A 165 9.50 -12.86 -16.09
N TYR A 166 8.95 -12.02 -15.21
CA TYR A 166 9.52 -10.71 -14.84
C TYR A 166 10.46 -10.72 -13.61
N CYS A 167 10.78 -11.90 -13.09
CA CYS A 167 11.74 -12.05 -11.99
C CYS A 167 12.40 -13.42 -12.01
N GLY A 168 13.57 -13.53 -11.36
CA GLY A 168 14.37 -14.76 -11.38
C GLY A 168 13.62 -15.99 -10.87
N SER A 169 12.72 -15.85 -9.89
CA SER A 169 11.93 -16.96 -9.36
C SER A 169 10.79 -17.43 -10.28
N LEU A 170 10.42 -16.65 -11.29
CA LEU A 170 9.44 -17.04 -12.32
C LEU A 170 10.10 -17.72 -13.52
N CYS A 171 11.42 -17.59 -13.67
CA CYS A 171 12.14 -18.19 -14.79
C CYS A 171 12.39 -19.68 -14.60
N SER A 172 12.17 -20.45 -15.66
CA SER A 172 12.38 -21.90 -15.67
C SER A 172 13.36 -22.32 -16.78
N PRO A 173 14.45 -23.06 -16.47
CA PRO A 173 14.90 -23.48 -15.14
C PRO A 173 15.64 -22.38 -14.34
N SER A 174 16.10 -21.32 -15.01
CA SER A 174 16.75 -20.13 -14.43
C SER A 174 16.65 -18.97 -15.41
N ALA A 175 16.98 -17.74 -15.00
CA ALA A 175 16.93 -16.57 -15.87
C ALA A 175 17.80 -16.76 -17.14
N SER A 176 19.08 -17.13 -16.97
CA SER A 176 20.01 -17.39 -18.08
C SER A 176 19.64 -18.52 -19.05
N LYS A 177 18.75 -19.43 -18.65
CA LYS A 177 18.40 -20.63 -19.42
C LYS A 177 16.92 -20.71 -19.78
N SER A 178 16.16 -19.66 -19.51
CA SER A 178 14.74 -19.61 -19.83
C SER A 178 14.55 -19.51 -21.35
N PRO A 179 13.88 -20.49 -22.00
CA PRO A 179 13.56 -20.38 -23.42
C PRO A 179 12.64 -19.19 -23.72
N TYR A 180 11.79 -18.82 -22.75
CA TYR A 180 10.92 -17.65 -22.82
C TYR A 180 11.77 -16.37 -22.89
N LEU A 181 12.72 -16.17 -21.96
CA LEU A 181 13.59 -14.99 -21.97
C LEU A 181 14.57 -14.97 -23.14
N GLN A 182 15.04 -16.13 -23.62
CA GLN A 182 15.86 -16.21 -24.83
C GLN A 182 15.11 -15.66 -26.05
N THR A 183 13.84 -16.09 -26.23
CA THR A 183 12.97 -15.55 -27.30
C THR A 183 12.76 -14.04 -27.14
N VAL A 184 12.50 -13.55 -25.91
CA VAL A 184 12.37 -12.11 -25.64
C VAL A 184 13.66 -11.35 -25.94
N GLY A 185 14.83 -11.92 -25.61
CA GLY A 185 16.12 -11.33 -25.89
C GLY A 185 16.41 -11.24 -27.40
N GLU A 186 16.16 -12.32 -28.13
CA GLU A 186 16.50 -12.45 -29.56
C GLU A 186 15.51 -11.71 -30.47
N ASP A 187 14.20 -11.80 -30.20
CA ASP A 187 13.17 -11.38 -31.15
C ASP A 187 12.55 -10.01 -30.84
N LEU A 188 12.62 -9.54 -29.59
CA LEU A 188 12.08 -8.22 -29.22
C LEU A 188 13.00 -7.13 -29.79
N LEU A 189 12.41 -6.11 -30.41
CA LEU A 189 13.18 -5.03 -31.03
C LEU A 189 14.11 -4.35 -30.01
N PRO A 190 15.36 -4.01 -30.41
CA PRO A 190 16.44 -3.67 -29.48
C PRO A 190 16.18 -2.41 -28.64
N ASP A 191 15.35 -1.49 -29.16
CA ASP A 191 15.01 -0.25 -28.48
C ASP A 191 13.84 -0.37 -27.49
N ILE A 192 13.17 -1.53 -27.47
CA ILE A 192 12.16 -1.84 -26.46
C ILE A 192 12.85 -2.25 -25.17
N THR A 193 12.58 -1.50 -24.11
CA THR A 193 13.16 -1.74 -22.79
C THR A 193 12.37 -2.83 -22.06
N VAL A 194 13.05 -3.84 -21.54
CA VAL A 194 12.42 -4.93 -20.77
C VAL A 194 12.38 -4.59 -19.28
N ILE A 195 11.21 -4.76 -18.67
CA ILE A 195 10.99 -4.57 -17.24
C ILE A 195 11.42 -5.81 -16.46
N TRP A 196 12.05 -5.60 -15.30
CA TRP A 196 12.52 -6.67 -14.41
C TRP A 196 12.37 -6.28 -12.94
N THR A 197 12.04 -7.21 -12.05
CA THR A 197 11.86 -6.92 -10.60
C THR A 197 13.01 -7.46 -9.71
N GLY A 198 13.99 -8.13 -10.34
CA GLY A 198 15.14 -8.74 -9.68
C GLY A 198 14.97 -10.25 -9.46
N SER A 199 15.62 -10.78 -8.42
CA SER A 199 15.59 -12.21 -8.11
C SER A 199 14.21 -12.74 -7.69
N LYS A 200 13.35 -11.86 -7.18
CA LYS A 200 11.97 -12.13 -6.75
C LYS A 200 11.10 -10.94 -7.10
N VAL A 201 9.78 -11.16 -7.08
CA VAL A 201 8.78 -10.08 -7.16
C VAL A 201 9.12 -8.93 -6.20
N ILE A 202 9.48 -9.26 -4.95
CA ILE A 202 9.96 -8.31 -3.94
C ILE A 202 11.42 -8.64 -3.57
N SER A 203 12.35 -8.09 -4.34
CA SER A 203 13.78 -8.33 -4.13
C SER A 203 14.31 -7.67 -2.86
N ARG A 204 14.99 -8.46 -2.00
CA ARG A 204 15.68 -7.93 -0.81
C ARG A 204 16.90 -7.09 -1.17
N LYS A 205 17.66 -7.54 -2.17
CA LYS A 205 18.81 -6.85 -2.75
C LYS A 205 18.85 -7.10 -4.26
N LEU A 206 19.45 -6.17 -4.99
CA LEU A 206 19.86 -6.36 -6.39
C LEU A 206 21.39 -6.40 -6.44
N SER A 207 21.97 -7.47 -6.98
CA SER A 207 23.42 -7.61 -7.13
C SER A 207 23.83 -7.47 -8.59
N LEU A 208 25.06 -6.98 -8.82
CA LEU A 208 25.65 -6.86 -10.16
C LEU A 208 25.63 -8.20 -10.91
N ASP A 209 26.01 -9.29 -10.25
CA ASP A 209 25.98 -10.64 -10.87
C ASP A 209 24.59 -11.04 -11.37
N SER A 210 23.54 -10.76 -10.58
CA SER A 210 22.16 -11.09 -10.98
C SER A 210 21.65 -10.21 -12.12
N LEU A 211 22.14 -8.98 -12.23
CA LEU A 211 21.78 -8.07 -13.32
C LEU A 211 22.54 -8.43 -14.59
N ALA A 212 23.82 -8.78 -14.50
CA ALA A 212 24.62 -9.25 -15.62
C ALA A 212 24.06 -10.55 -16.23
N GLU A 213 23.56 -11.47 -15.40
CA GLU A 213 22.87 -12.68 -15.89
C GLU A 213 21.66 -12.32 -16.75
N VAL A 214 20.84 -11.39 -16.29
CA VAL A 214 19.58 -10.98 -16.93
C VAL A 214 19.85 -10.13 -18.17
N GLU A 215 20.80 -9.20 -18.09
CA GLU A 215 21.26 -8.37 -19.22
C GLU A 215 21.77 -9.26 -20.38
N SER A 216 22.50 -10.33 -20.06
CA SER A 216 23.02 -11.28 -21.04
C SER A 216 21.91 -12.01 -21.81
N VAL A 217 20.90 -12.56 -21.12
CA VAL A 217 19.81 -13.28 -21.78
C VAL A 217 18.84 -12.34 -22.50
N LEU A 218 18.59 -11.14 -21.96
CA LEU A 218 17.74 -10.13 -22.58
C LEU A 218 18.44 -9.36 -23.71
N GLN A 219 19.77 -9.45 -23.80
CA GLN A 219 20.61 -8.69 -24.75
C GLN A 219 20.44 -7.17 -24.64
N ARG A 220 20.06 -6.67 -23.45
CA ARG A 220 19.88 -5.24 -23.15
C ARG A 220 19.81 -4.99 -21.63
N PRO A 221 20.24 -3.81 -21.16
CA PRO A 221 20.03 -3.40 -19.76
C PRO A 221 18.53 -3.34 -19.42
N PRO A 222 18.07 -4.01 -18.35
CA PRO A 222 16.67 -3.95 -17.96
C PRO A 222 16.31 -2.62 -17.30
N LEU A 223 15.01 -2.30 -17.27
CA LEU A 223 14.45 -1.31 -16.34
C LEU A 223 13.93 -2.03 -15.11
N ILE A 224 14.35 -1.60 -13.92
CA ILE A 224 13.86 -2.17 -12.67
C ILE A 224 12.47 -1.62 -12.35
N TRP A 225 11.49 -2.51 -12.23
CA TRP A 225 10.25 -2.26 -11.50
C TRP A 225 10.46 -2.74 -10.06
N ASP A 226 10.61 -1.80 -9.14
CA ASP A 226 11.02 -2.09 -7.78
C ASP A 226 9.82 -2.19 -6.84
N ASN A 227 9.53 -3.37 -6.30
CA ASN A 227 8.44 -3.58 -5.34
C ASN A 227 8.91 -3.52 -3.87
N LEU A 228 10.07 -2.91 -3.57
CA LEU A 228 10.59 -2.82 -2.19
C LEU A 228 9.56 -2.24 -1.21
N HIS A 229 8.72 -1.31 -1.66
CA HIS A 229 7.72 -0.63 -0.84
C HIS A 229 6.28 -0.95 -1.20
N ALA A 230 6.03 -1.88 -2.12
CA ALA A 230 4.68 -2.35 -2.43
C ALA A 230 4.08 -3.03 -1.18
N ASN A 231 2.79 -2.81 -0.89
CA ASN A 231 2.09 -3.41 0.24
C ASN A 231 0.73 -4.04 -0.11
N ASP A 232 0.33 -4.01 -1.37
CA ASP A 232 -0.93 -4.56 -1.89
C ASP A 232 -1.13 -6.06 -1.61
N TYR A 233 -0.04 -6.82 -1.47
CA TYR A 233 -0.08 -8.25 -1.17
C TYR A 233 -0.42 -8.60 0.30
N ASP A 234 -0.42 -7.63 1.23
CA ASP A 234 -0.76 -7.85 2.63
C ASP A 234 -1.34 -6.58 3.28
N SER A 235 -2.66 -6.60 3.51
CA SER A 235 -3.41 -5.48 4.07
C SER A 235 -2.98 -5.02 5.47
N ARG A 236 -2.15 -5.80 6.17
CA ARG A 236 -1.61 -5.44 7.49
C ARG A 236 -0.24 -4.78 7.42
N ARG A 237 0.38 -4.73 6.24
CA ARG A 237 1.75 -4.22 6.06
C ARG A 237 1.75 -2.81 5.49
N LEU A 238 2.75 -2.06 5.93
CA LEU A 238 3.06 -0.70 5.51
C LEU A 238 4.57 -0.53 5.58
N PHE A 239 5.15 0.17 4.61
CA PHE A 239 6.60 0.33 4.49
C PHE A 239 6.98 1.81 4.45
N LEU A 240 7.48 2.31 5.58
CA LEU A 240 7.93 3.69 5.77
C LEU A 240 9.46 3.79 5.89
N GLY A 241 10.18 2.67 5.77
CA GLY A 241 11.64 2.64 5.79
C GLY A 241 12.28 3.24 4.53
N PRO A 242 13.59 3.51 4.56
CA PRO A 242 14.31 4.10 3.43
C PRO A 242 14.47 3.12 2.28
N PHE A 243 14.62 3.64 1.05
CA PHE A 243 15.08 2.87 -0.10
C PHE A 243 16.42 2.18 0.22
N LYS A 244 16.51 0.86 -0.04
CA LYS A 244 17.63 0.05 0.45
C LYS A 244 17.89 -1.20 -0.38
N GLY A 245 19.15 -1.64 -0.37
CA GLY A 245 19.58 -2.90 -0.97
C GLY A 245 19.87 -2.83 -2.47
N ARG A 246 19.93 -1.62 -3.03
CA ARG A 246 20.30 -1.33 -4.42
C ARG A 246 21.54 -0.45 -4.36
N ASP A 247 22.70 -1.06 -4.55
CA ASP A 247 23.97 -0.31 -4.58
C ASP A 247 23.92 0.70 -5.74
N PRO A 248 24.26 2.00 -5.56
CA PRO A 248 24.28 2.97 -6.64
C PRO A 248 25.07 2.52 -7.88
N GLN A 249 26.08 1.66 -7.72
CA GLN A 249 26.86 1.10 -8.82
C GLN A 249 26.03 0.27 -9.81
N ILE A 250 24.88 -0.28 -9.39
CA ILE A 250 24.03 -1.05 -10.32
C ILE A 250 23.48 -0.18 -11.45
N ARG A 251 23.48 1.15 -11.30
CA ARG A 251 22.94 2.09 -12.28
C ARG A 251 23.54 1.90 -13.68
N SER A 252 24.82 1.57 -13.79
CA SER A 252 25.50 1.35 -15.08
C SER A 252 24.99 0.11 -15.84
N HIS A 253 24.27 -0.79 -15.17
CA HIS A 253 23.70 -2.01 -15.74
C HIS A 253 22.19 -1.92 -15.98
N LEU A 254 21.61 -0.73 -15.83
CA LEU A 254 20.16 -0.52 -15.87
C LEU A 254 19.78 0.58 -16.85
N ARG A 255 18.67 0.37 -17.56
CA ARG A 255 18.01 1.42 -18.34
C ARG A 255 17.27 2.42 -17.43
N GLY A 256 16.83 1.95 -16.27
CA GLY A 256 16.09 2.75 -15.30
C GLY A 256 15.68 2.00 -14.04
N LEU A 257 15.07 2.71 -13.10
CA LEU A 257 14.46 2.17 -11.88
C LEU A 257 13.20 2.95 -11.52
N LEU A 258 12.06 2.28 -11.56
CA LEU A 258 10.75 2.80 -11.17
C LEU A 258 10.27 2.07 -9.91
N LEU A 259 9.99 2.82 -8.84
CA LEU A 259 9.47 2.26 -7.59
C LEU A 259 7.95 2.08 -7.69
N ASN A 260 7.46 0.89 -7.37
CA ASN A 260 6.06 0.60 -7.06
C ASN A 260 5.88 0.66 -5.53
N PRO A 261 5.29 1.73 -4.99
CA PRO A 261 5.32 1.99 -3.56
C PRO A 261 4.03 1.50 -2.86
N ASN A 262 3.74 1.99 -1.65
CA ASN A 262 2.53 1.62 -0.91
C ASN A 262 1.27 2.14 -1.63
N CYS A 263 0.14 1.47 -1.45
CA CYS A 263 -1.16 1.92 -1.95
C CYS A 263 -1.56 3.27 -1.34
N GLU A 264 -1.32 3.44 -0.04
CA GLU A 264 -1.59 4.66 0.71
C GLU A 264 -0.62 5.78 0.28
N PHE A 265 -1.15 6.84 -0.31
CA PHE A 265 -0.35 7.88 -0.96
C PHE A 265 0.59 8.59 0.02
N GLU A 266 0.08 8.99 1.19
CA GLU A 266 0.84 9.75 2.18
C GLU A 266 1.96 8.91 2.83
N ALA A 267 1.87 7.58 2.77
CA ALA A 267 2.90 6.67 3.27
C ALA A 267 4.16 6.68 2.39
N ASN A 268 4.09 7.25 1.18
CA ASN A 268 5.16 7.17 0.19
C ASN A 268 6.17 8.31 0.24
N TYR A 269 6.03 9.26 1.19
CA TYR A 269 6.96 10.38 1.32
C TYR A 269 8.41 9.91 1.53
N ILE A 270 8.67 9.09 2.57
CA ILE A 270 10.02 8.57 2.84
C ILE A 270 10.53 7.66 1.72
N PRO A 271 9.77 6.65 1.23
CA PRO A 271 10.20 5.82 0.11
C PRO A 271 10.67 6.61 -1.11
N LEU A 272 9.91 7.63 -1.51
CA LEU A 272 10.20 8.43 -2.70
C LEU A 272 11.29 9.47 -2.49
N HIS A 273 11.35 10.10 -1.31
CA HIS A 273 12.41 11.03 -0.95
C HIS A 273 13.77 10.33 -0.96
N THR A 274 13.84 9.17 -0.31
CA THR A 274 15.08 8.38 -0.20
C THR A 274 15.49 7.72 -1.53
N LEU A 275 14.53 7.44 -2.43
CA LEU A 275 14.80 7.08 -3.82
C LEU A 275 15.41 8.26 -4.60
N GLY A 276 14.89 9.47 -4.41
CA GLY A 276 15.45 10.67 -5.02
C GLY A 276 16.88 10.95 -4.57
N ASP A 277 17.18 10.71 -3.29
CA ASP A 277 18.54 10.80 -2.76
C ASP A 277 19.48 9.76 -3.39
N TRP A 278 19.05 8.51 -3.47
CA TRP A 278 19.76 7.45 -4.19
C TRP A 278 20.02 7.84 -5.66
N HIS A 279 19.02 8.39 -6.34
CA HIS A 279 19.12 8.78 -7.74
C HIS A 279 20.13 9.91 -8.00
N ARG A 280 20.27 10.86 -7.06
CA ARG A 280 21.26 11.95 -7.16
C ARG A 280 22.68 11.46 -6.93
N THR A 281 22.91 10.58 -5.94
CA THR A 281 24.25 10.00 -5.72
C THR A 281 24.78 9.27 -6.94
N GLY A 282 23.90 8.62 -7.72
CA GLY A 282 24.28 7.99 -8.99
C GLY A 282 24.45 8.94 -10.19
N LYS A 283 24.32 10.27 -10.02
CA LYS A 283 24.58 11.28 -11.06
C LYS A 283 25.89 12.04 -10.84
N GLU A 284 26.47 12.00 -9.64
CA GLU A 284 27.61 12.84 -9.26
C GLU A 284 28.95 12.13 -9.51
N ASP A 285 29.55 12.36 -10.68
CA ASP A 285 30.97 12.04 -10.98
C ASP A 285 31.90 13.27 -10.82
N VAL A 286 31.42 14.40 -10.26
CA VAL A 286 32.04 15.72 -10.56
C VAL A 286 32.66 16.45 -9.36
N ASN A 287 32.65 15.94 -8.13
CA ASN A 287 33.44 16.55 -7.04
C ASN A 287 34.12 15.45 -6.21
N ASP A 288 35.40 15.66 -5.85
CA ASP A 288 36.33 14.74 -5.16
C ASP A 288 35.88 14.18 -3.78
N GLU A 289 34.60 14.27 -3.43
CA GLU A 289 33.98 13.56 -2.31
C GLU A 289 32.86 12.65 -2.84
N VAL A 290 33.17 11.35 -3.00
CA VAL A 290 32.16 10.32 -3.32
C VAL A 290 31.16 10.26 -2.17
N CYS A 291 30.00 10.91 -2.33
CA CYS A 291 28.93 10.80 -1.35
C CYS A 291 28.22 9.46 -1.56
N GLU A 292 28.71 8.41 -0.91
CA GLU A 292 28.07 7.10 -0.93
C GLU A 292 26.65 7.19 -0.34
N TYR A 293 25.69 6.59 -1.04
CA TYR A 293 24.31 6.51 -0.56
C TYR A 293 24.23 5.74 0.76
N CYS A 294 23.71 6.40 1.80
CA CYS A 294 23.54 5.80 3.12
C CYS A 294 22.07 5.83 3.53
N PRO A 295 21.39 4.67 3.64
CA PRO A 295 19.96 4.62 3.98
C PRO A 295 19.58 5.34 5.27
N GLU A 296 20.42 5.30 6.31
CA GLU A 296 20.15 5.96 7.60
C GLU A 296 20.27 7.49 7.51
N ARG A 297 21.22 7.99 6.72
CA ARG A 297 21.34 9.43 6.43
C ARG A 297 20.16 9.91 5.59
N ALA A 298 19.81 9.17 4.54
CA ALA A 298 18.67 9.47 3.68
C ALA A 298 17.36 9.46 4.48
N LEU A 299 17.17 8.47 5.36
CA LEU A 299 16.02 8.40 6.26
C LEU A 299 15.95 9.63 7.18
N THR A 300 17.08 10.04 7.76
CA THR A 300 17.12 11.21 8.64
C THR A 300 16.78 12.51 7.91
N ALA A 301 17.27 12.67 6.68
CA ALA A 301 16.90 13.80 5.83
C ALA A 301 15.39 13.78 5.49
N ALA A 302 14.88 12.62 5.04
CA ALA A 302 13.47 12.45 4.71
C ALA A 302 12.54 12.73 5.91
N LEU A 303 12.91 12.27 7.11
CA LEU A 303 12.16 12.55 8.34
C LEU A 303 12.13 14.04 8.67
N THR A 304 13.24 14.74 8.48
CA THR A 304 13.33 16.19 8.75
C THR A 304 12.37 16.95 7.84
N ASP A 305 12.37 16.63 6.54
CA ASP A 305 11.50 17.30 5.57
C ASP A 305 10.04 16.90 5.74
N TRP A 306 9.75 15.61 6.02
CA TRP A 306 8.38 15.13 6.19
C TRP A 306 7.69 15.75 7.40
N MET A 307 8.44 16.07 8.46
CA MET A 307 7.91 16.76 9.63
C MET A 307 7.29 18.12 9.29
N GLU A 308 7.74 18.81 8.24
CA GLU A 308 7.13 20.07 7.79
C GLU A 308 5.77 19.84 7.12
N GLU A 309 5.63 18.75 6.37
CA GLU A 309 4.41 18.36 5.65
C GLU A 309 3.35 17.75 6.58
N LEU A 310 3.77 16.90 7.53
CA LEU A 310 2.89 16.29 8.53
C LEU A 310 2.18 17.31 9.41
N ASN A 311 2.81 18.47 9.60
CA ASN A 311 2.31 19.54 10.45
C ASN A 311 1.52 20.62 9.69
N GLN A 312 1.41 20.51 8.36
CA GLN A 312 0.53 21.37 7.58
C GLN A 312 -0.89 20.78 7.52
N PRO A 313 -1.94 21.59 7.79
CA PRO A 313 -3.31 21.14 7.61
C PRO A 313 -3.60 20.90 6.12
N LEU A 314 -4.50 19.95 5.85
CA LEU A 314 -4.93 19.61 4.50
C LEU A 314 -5.53 20.86 3.81
N GLN A 315 -4.84 21.38 2.78
CA GLN A 315 -5.33 22.52 2.02
C GLN A 315 -6.06 22.01 0.77
N ALA A 316 -7.38 22.19 0.70
CA ALA A 316 -8.13 21.92 -0.52
C ALA A 316 -7.68 22.90 -1.63
N GLY A 317 -7.06 22.38 -2.69
CA GLY A 317 -6.82 23.13 -3.94
C GLY A 317 -5.63 24.11 -3.93
N ARG A 318 -4.43 23.67 -3.51
CA ARG A 318 -3.22 24.50 -3.64
C ARG A 318 -2.80 24.64 -5.13
N GLN A 319 -3.17 25.76 -5.76
CA GLN A 319 -2.31 26.40 -6.75
C GLN A 319 -1.26 27.19 -5.98
N THR A 320 -0.06 26.63 -5.81
CA THR A 320 1.05 27.30 -5.13
C THR A 320 1.69 28.31 -6.06
N ALA A 321 1.19 29.54 -6.05
CA ALA A 321 2.02 30.69 -6.38
C ALA A 321 2.96 30.92 -5.18
N ARG A 322 4.17 30.35 -5.22
CA ARG A 322 5.26 30.80 -4.35
C ARG A 322 6.17 31.73 -5.13
N THR A 323 6.32 32.90 -4.53
CA THR A 323 7.07 34.09 -4.94
C THR A 323 8.52 33.79 -5.27
N ASP A 324 8.94 34.15 -6.48
CA ASP A 324 10.34 34.29 -6.87
C ASP A 324 11.02 35.36 -6.01
N HIS A 325 11.90 34.94 -5.11
CA HIS A 325 12.89 35.82 -4.51
C HIS A 325 14.25 35.63 -5.19
N ARG A 326 14.37 36.35 -6.32
CA ARG A 326 15.49 37.22 -6.69
C ARG A 326 16.91 36.70 -6.38
N ALA A 327 17.51 36.03 -7.36
CA ALA A 327 18.96 36.08 -7.55
C ALA A 327 19.31 37.29 -8.43
N SER A 328 20.02 38.25 -7.82
CA SER A 328 20.54 39.46 -8.45
C SER A 328 21.71 39.14 -9.40
N LEU A 329 21.52 39.38 -10.70
CA LEU A 329 22.62 39.50 -11.66
C LEU A 329 22.68 40.93 -12.21
N ALA A 330 23.92 41.41 -12.29
CA ALA A 330 24.29 42.78 -12.54
C ALA A 330 23.85 43.29 -13.92
N SER A 331 23.38 44.53 -13.92
CA SER A 331 23.04 45.32 -15.09
C SER A 331 24.29 45.62 -15.93
N SER A 332 24.26 45.25 -17.21
CA SER A 332 25.00 45.97 -18.25
C SER A 332 24.03 46.33 -19.38
N ARG A 333 23.99 47.63 -19.70
CA ARG A 333 23.12 48.27 -20.69
C ARG A 333 23.61 47.95 -22.11
N SER A 334 22.68 47.65 -23.01
CA SER A 334 22.76 48.11 -24.41
C SER A 334 21.39 48.15 -25.09
N LYS A 335 21.28 49.09 -26.03
CA LYS A 335 20.10 49.73 -26.61
C LYS A 335 19.30 48.83 -27.57
N ALA A 336 17.99 49.08 -27.65
CA ALA A 336 17.14 48.72 -28.79
C ALA A 336 17.40 49.65 -29.99
N PRO A 337 16.93 49.27 -31.21
CA PRO A 337 15.71 49.94 -31.69
C PRO A 337 14.70 49.04 -32.43
N ASP A 338 13.44 49.22 -32.04
CA ASP A 338 12.25 49.57 -32.83
C ASP A 338 11.96 48.90 -34.20
N ARG A 339 10.78 48.26 -34.31
CA ARG A 339 9.83 48.37 -35.44
C ARG A 339 8.49 47.63 -35.21
N SER A 340 7.45 48.45 -34.99
CA SER A 340 6.10 48.52 -35.63
C SER A 340 5.29 47.27 -36.05
N ASP A 341 4.02 47.33 -35.58
CA ASP A 341 2.72 47.01 -36.24
C ASP A 341 2.23 45.56 -36.41
N CYS A 342 1.14 45.20 -35.71
CA CYS A 342 -0.27 45.30 -36.19
C CYS A 342 -1.22 44.49 -35.26
N VAL A 343 -2.18 45.12 -34.55
CA VAL A 343 -3.65 45.08 -34.76
C VAL A 343 -4.21 43.65 -34.99
N SER A 344 -5.04 43.06 -34.11
CA SER A 344 -6.45 43.43 -33.95
C SER A 344 -7.12 42.76 -32.73
N THR A 345 -7.85 43.60 -31.98
CA THR A 345 -9.18 43.41 -31.38
C THR A 345 -9.78 41.99 -31.28
N PHE A 346 -10.18 41.58 -30.06
CA PHE A 346 -11.59 41.62 -29.65
C PHE A 346 -11.71 41.49 -28.12
N ARG A 347 -12.33 42.51 -27.51
CA ARG A 347 -12.78 42.56 -26.11
C ARG A 347 -14.25 42.14 -26.12
N ALA A 348 -14.63 41.17 -25.28
CA ALA A 348 -15.93 41.20 -24.61
C ALA A 348 -15.94 40.27 -23.39
N ASN A 349 -16.24 40.88 -22.25
CA ASN A 349 -16.56 40.23 -20.98
C ASN A 349 -17.80 39.33 -21.11
N ALA A 350 -17.81 38.20 -20.39
CA ALA A 350 -19.06 37.58 -19.95
C ALA A 350 -18.89 36.91 -18.59
N ALA A 351 -19.92 37.09 -17.77
CA ALA A 351 -19.97 36.87 -16.34
C ALA A 351 -19.79 35.41 -15.90
N VAL A 352 -19.21 35.26 -14.72
CA VAL A 352 -19.22 34.02 -13.93
C VAL A 352 -20.66 33.70 -13.53
N ALA A 353 -21.26 32.71 -14.17
CA ALA A 353 -22.51 32.13 -13.72
C ALA A 353 -22.24 31.19 -12.53
N LYS A 354 -22.81 31.54 -11.37
CA LYS A 354 -22.88 30.68 -10.19
C LYS A 354 -23.69 29.43 -10.52
N LEU A 355 -23.08 28.26 -10.34
CA LEU A 355 -23.76 26.96 -10.42
C LEU A 355 -24.71 26.78 -9.22
N PRO A 356 -25.92 26.21 -9.41
CA PRO A 356 -26.86 25.98 -8.32
C PRO A 356 -26.45 24.76 -7.48
N VAL A 357 -26.44 24.96 -6.17
CA VAL A 357 -26.35 23.89 -5.16
C VAL A 357 -27.72 23.24 -5.03
N PHE A 358 -27.82 21.94 -5.26
CA PHE A 358 -28.99 21.13 -4.90
C PHE A 358 -28.63 20.09 -3.83
N PRO A 359 -29.55 19.82 -2.89
CA PRO A 359 -29.26 19.10 -1.66
C PRO A 359 -29.14 17.58 -1.86
N LEU A 360 -28.20 16.97 -1.13
CA LEU A 360 -28.07 15.53 -0.97
C LEU A 360 -29.29 14.99 -0.19
N ASN A 361 -30.18 14.28 -0.89
CA ASN A 361 -31.20 13.44 -0.25
C ASN A 361 -30.59 12.08 0.09
N SER A 362 -30.56 11.77 1.39
CA SER A 362 -30.27 10.44 1.93
C SER A 362 -31.49 9.53 1.79
N SER A 363 -31.38 8.47 0.99
CA SER A 363 -32.34 7.37 0.99
C SER A 363 -31.59 6.04 1.19
N SER A 364 -31.85 5.40 2.33
CA SER A 364 -31.41 4.05 2.70
C SER A 364 -31.90 2.99 1.70
N PRO A 365 -31.18 1.87 1.50
CA PRO A 365 -31.65 0.79 0.64
C PRO A 365 -32.70 -0.09 1.34
N PRO A 366 -33.67 -0.68 0.59
CA PRO A 366 -34.71 -1.55 1.12
C PRO A 366 -34.25 -3.01 1.29
N SER A 367 -34.88 -3.70 2.22
CA SER A 367 -34.69 -5.11 2.60
C SER A 367 -35.25 -6.13 1.60
N SER A 368 -34.55 -7.26 1.46
CA SER A 368 -34.80 -8.39 0.54
C SER A 368 -36.13 -9.16 0.76
N PRO A 369 -36.66 -9.86 -0.27
CA PRO A 369 -38.02 -10.42 -0.31
C PRO A 369 -38.16 -11.86 0.28
N PRO A 370 -39.40 -12.34 0.54
CA PRO A 370 -39.66 -13.59 1.25
C PRO A 370 -39.72 -14.84 0.35
N LEU A 371 -39.25 -15.96 0.91
CA LEU A 371 -39.36 -17.32 0.35
C LEU A 371 -40.78 -17.88 0.49
N GLY A 372 -41.19 -18.60 -0.54
CA GLY A 372 -42.55 -19.07 -0.80
C GLY A 372 -43.05 -20.24 0.05
N LYS A 373 -44.37 -20.39 -0.03
CA LYS A 373 -45.25 -21.37 0.62
C LYS A 373 -44.92 -22.83 0.28
N VAL A 374 -45.02 -23.70 1.28
CA VAL A 374 -45.47 -25.09 1.12
C VAL A 374 -46.48 -25.38 2.24
N GLU A 375 -47.65 -25.87 1.84
CA GLU A 375 -48.79 -26.24 2.68
C GLU A 375 -48.55 -27.58 3.41
N ARG A 376 -49.03 -27.69 4.66
CA ARG A 376 -49.79 -28.87 5.13
C ARG A 376 -50.46 -28.66 6.50
N GLU A 377 -51.77 -28.77 6.45
CA GLU A 377 -52.70 -29.48 7.36
C GLU A 377 -52.80 -29.13 8.86
N ALA A 378 -54.08 -28.98 9.23
CA ALA A 378 -54.62 -28.66 10.54
C ALA A 378 -54.50 -29.79 11.57
N ARG A 379 -54.48 -29.42 12.86
CA ARG A 379 -55.20 -30.12 13.94
C ARG A 379 -55.31 -29.26 15.22
N GLU A 380 -56.42 -29.49 15.90
CA GLU A 380 -57.04 -28.79 17.02
C GLU A 380 -56.26 -28.87 18.35
N GLY A 381 -56.61 -28.00 19.33
CA GLY A 381 -56.30 -28.23 20.73
C GLY A 381 -56.37 -27.00 21.65
N GLU A 382 -57.40 -26.95 22.49
CA GLU A 382 -57.78 -25.92 23.45
C GLU A 382 -56.83 -25.68 24.66
N LYS A 383 -56.95 -24.48 25.29
CA LYS A 383 -57.10 -24.18 26.75
C LYS A 383 -56.22 -23.05 27.33
N MET A 384 -56.83 -21.86 27.39
CA MET A 384 -57.22 -21.12 28.61
C MET A 384 -56.39 -21.30 29.90
N ARG A 385 -55.75 -20.22 30.39
CA ARG A 385 -55.98 -19.68 31.75
C ARG A 385 -55.39 -18.28 31.99
N SER A 386 -56.24 -17.47 32.60
CA SER A 386 -56.12 -16.13 33.16
C SER A 386 -55.30 -16.05 34.46
N HIS A 387 -54.74 -14.88 34.79
CA HIS A 387 -55.00 -14.22 36.08
C HIS A 387 -54.68 -12.71 36.09
N GLN A 388 -55.38 -12.03 36.99
CA GLN A 388 -55.71 -10.60 37.04
C GLN A 388 -54.73 -9.74 37.87
N GLN A 389 -54.74 -8.45 37.49
CA GLN A 389 -54.51 -7.17 38.18
C GLN A 389 -54.85 -7.05 39.70
N PRO A 390 -54.41 -5.97 40.40
CA PRO A 390 -55.25 -4.74 40.56
C PRO A 390 -54.52 -3.37 40.63
N HIS A 391 -55.35 -2.32 40.75
CA HIS A 391 -55.24 -0.88 40.41
C HIS A 391 -54.89 0.13 41.56
N GLN A 392 -54.23 1.26 41.18
CA GLN A 392 -54.41 2.73 41.51
C GLN A 392 -54.64 3.27 42.97
N PRO A 393 -54.72 4.62 43.30
CA PRO A 393 -54.88 5.87 42.48
C PRO A 393 -54.13 7.19 42.92
N GLY A 394 -54.27 8.29 42.14
CA GLY A 394 -54.31 9.69 42.64
C GLY A 394 -53.67 10.84 41.82
N GLN A 395 -54.48 11.75 41.26
CA GLN A 395 -54.18 13.09 40.65
C GLN A 395 -54.40 14.24 41.69
N PRO A 396 -54.19 15.59 41.47
CA PRO A 396 -54.29 16.42 40.23
C PRO A 396 -53.32 17.65 40.05
N LEU A 397 -53.44 18.35 38.90
CA LEU A 397 -52.86 19.65 38.43
C LEU A 397 -53.57 20.89 39.03
N PRO A 398 -53.05 22.17 39.03
CA PRO A 398 -52.98 23.06 37.83
C PRO A 398 -51.99 24.29 37.82
N GLY A 399 -51.83 24.96 36.66
CA GLY A 399 -51.96 26.44 36.55
C GLY A 399 -50.74 27.40 36.34
N SER A 400 -50.52 27.81 35.08
CA SER A 400 -50.26 29.17 34.50
C SER A 400 -49.51 30.33 35.23
N ARG A 401 -48.59 30.97 34.46
CA ARG A 401 -48.30 32.44 34.28
C ARG A 401 -46.87 32.98 34.56
N SER A 402 -46.54 33.97 33.72
CA SER A 402 -45.31 34.72 33.44
C SER A 402 -44.60 35.43 34.60
N GLY A 403 -43.30 35.68 34.42
CA GLY A 403 -42.54 36.73 35.11
C GLY A 403 -41.07 36.78 34.68
N ALA A 404 -40.65 37.91 34.10
CA ALA A 404 -39.27 38.22 33.75
C ALA A 404 -38.50 38.82 34.94
N LEU A 405 -37.17 38.62 34.98
CA LEU A 405 -36.10 39.62 35.21
C LEU A 405 -34.85 39.04 35.90
N THR A 406 -33.71 39.27 35.24
CA THR A 406 -32.36 39.64 35.76
C THR A 406 -31.75 38.93 36.98
N GLY A 407 -30.55 38.38 36.80
CA GLY A 407 -29.62 38.13 37.90
C GLY A 407 -28.38 37.37 37.46
N GLY A 408 -27.28 38.09 37.22
CA GLY A 408 -25.97 37.50 36.97
C GLY A 408 -25.45 36.73 38.20
N GLY A 409 -24.86 35.56 37.95
CA GLY A 409 -24.26 34.74 38.99
C GLY A 409 -23.32 33.70 38.39
N ARG A 410 -22.03 34.06 38.32
CA ARG A 410 -20.90 33.15 38.06
C ARG A 410 -21.04 31.90 38.94
N THR A 411 -21.24 30.75 38.32
CA THR A 411 -20.96 29.44 38.93
C THR A 411 -19.90 28.75 38.10
N GLN A 412 -18.68 28.68 38.64
CA GLN A 412 -17.62 27.83 38.16
C GLN A 412 -18.09 26.38 38.22
N LYS A 413 -18.37 25.77 37.07
CA LYS A 413 -18.37 24.31 36.92
C LYS A 413 -16.94 23.89 36.57
N LEU A 414 -16.33 23.13 37.48
CA LEU A 414 -15.13 22.34 37.22
C LEU A 414 -15.34 21.50 35.93
N PRO A 415 -14.44 21.56 34.93
CA PRO A 415 -14.46 20.57 33.88
C PRO A 415 -13.81 19.29 34.41
N GLY A 416 -14.56 18.20 34.38
CA GLY A 416 -14.02 16.85 34.43
C GLY A 416 -12.90 16.72 33.42
N ARG A 417 -11.75 16.26 33.88
CA ARG A 417 -10.48 16.19 33.16
C ARG A 417 -10.51 15.03 32.16
N GLY A 418 -11.23 15.21 31.05
CA GLY A 418 -11.02 14.45 29.82
C GLY A 418 -9.90 15.12 29.02
N VAL A 419 -8.65 14.70 29.23
CA VAL A 419 -7.50 15.22 28.47
C VAL A 419 -7.37 14.42 27.18
N CYS A 420 -8.19 14.77 26.20
CA CYS A 420 -7.88 14.60 24.78
C CYS A 420 -7.92 15.97 24.10
N GLY A 421 -7.28 16.95 24.75
CA GLY A 421 -7.28 18.36 24.37
C GLY A 421 -5.88 18.90 24.13
N GLY A 422 -5.03 18.15 23.42
CA GLY A 422 -3.82 18.69 22.82
C GLY A 422 -4.02 18.73 21.31
N LYS A 423 -3.95 19.91 20.69
CA LYS A 423 -3.71 20.04 19.25
C LYS A 423 -2.31 19.49 19.00
N GLY A 424 -2.18 18.18 18.86
CA GLY A 424 -0.91 17.48 18.95
C GLY A 424 -0.27 17.36 17.58
N MET A 425 0.63 18.29 17.25
CA MET A 425 1.62 18.05 16.20
C MET A 425 2.36 16.75 16.49
N LEU A 426 2.61 15.93 15.47
CA LEU A 426 3.43 14.73 15.63
C LEU A 426 4.87 15.17 15.95
N SER A 427 5.46 14.59 17.00
CA SER A 427 6.87 14.84 17.30
C SER A 427 7.78 13.94 16.46
N GLU A 428 9.03 14.36 16.23
CA GLU A 428 9.99 13.55 15.46
C GLU A 428 10.19 12.16 16.09
N ALA A 429 10.21 12.07 17.43
CA ALA A 429 10.31 10.79 18.13
C ALA A 429 9.13 9.86 17.83
N GLN A 430 7.92 10.41 17.70
CA GLN A 430 6.71 9.65 17.33
C GLN A 430 6.77 9.17 15.88
N VAL A 431 7.23 10.01 14.96
CA VAL A 431 7.40 9.62 13.55
C VAL A 431 8.50 8.56 13.41
N ARG A 432 9.62 8.69 14.12
CA ARG A 432 10.66 7.65 14.18
C ARG A 432 10.15 6.36 14.80
N LEU A 433 9.30 6.43 15.82
CA LEU A 433 8.64 5.25 16.38
C LEU A 433 7.77 4.57 15.33
N LEU A 434 6.93 5.32 14.61
CA LEU A 434 6.07 4.82 13.54
C LEU A 434 6.87 4.12 12.44
N VAL A 435 7.91 4.78 11.91
CA VAL A 435 8.81 4.21 10.89
C VAL A 435 9.53 2.96 11.42
N GLY A 436 9.99 3.01 12.68
CA GLY A 436 10.65 1.88 13.33
C GLY A 436 9.74 0.65 13.51
N LEU A 437 8.41 0.85 13.50
CA LEU A 437 7.41 -0.22 13.59
C LEU A 437 6.98 -0.71 12.21
N HIS A 438 6.87 0.19 11.23
CA HIS A 438 6.53 -0.07 9.82
C HIS A 438 7.71 0.23 8.89
N TYR A 439 8.67 -0.70 8.80
CA TYR A 439 9.97 -0.44 8.17
C TYR A 439 10.06 -0.95 6.72
N LEU A 440 10.60 -2.16 6.52
CA LEU A 440 10.83 -2.75 5.19
C LEU A 440 10.28 -4.19 5.10
N PRO A 441 10.08 -4.73 3.89
CA PRO A 441 9.50 -6.07 3.73
C PRO A 441 10.33 -7.19 4.36
N HIS A 442 11.65 -7.04 4.40
CA HIS A 442 12.62 -8.06 4.84
C HIS A 442 13.41 -7.65 6.10
N GLU A 443 13.04 -6.54 6.73
CA GLU A 443 13.77 -5.97 7.87
C GLU A 443 12.84 -5.15 8.76
N HIS A 444 12.91 -5.41 10.07
CA HIS A 444 12.23 -4.59 11.07
C HIS A 444 13.08 -3.38 11.43
N GLY A 445 12.43 -2.25 11.70
CA GLY A 445 13.12 -1.07 12.22
C GLY A 445 13.53 -1.25 13.69
N PRO A 446 14.35 -0.33 14.24
CA PRO A 446 14.91 -0.47 15.59
C PRO A 446 13.85 -0.66 16.69
N SER A 447 12.73 0.06 16.60
CA SER A 447 11.64 -0.01 17.59
C SER A 447 10.94 -1.37 17.60
N ALA A 448 10.60 -1.92 16.43
CA ALA A 448 10.01 -3.26 16.32
C ALA A 448 10.99 -4.35 16.77
N GLN A 449 12.27 -4.26 16.40
CA GLN A 449 13.29 -5.21 16.83
C GLN A 449 13.40 -5.25 18.37
N LYS A 450 13.48 -4.08 19.01
CA LYS A 450 13.53 -3.97 20.47
C LYS A 450 12.28 -4.57 21.13
N LEU A 451 11.09 -4.24 20.62
CA LEU A 451 9.83 -4.76 21.15
C LEU A 451 9.77 -6.30 21.07
N LEU A 452 10.16 -6.88 19.94
CA LEU A 452 10.18 -8.33 19.74
C LEU A 452 11.23 -9.04 20.60
N GLN A 453 12.42 -8.45 20.73
CA GLN A 453 13.50 -8.99 21.58
C GLN A 453 13.09 -8.98 23.05
N ASP A 454 12.57 -7.85 23.55
CA ASP A 454 12.12 -7.73 24.93
C ASP A 454 10.94 -8.68 25.22
N LEU A 455 9.92 -8.73 24.34
CA LEU A 455 8.78 -9.64 24.50
C LEU A 455 9.21 -11.11 24.53
N THR A 456 10.08 -11.52 23.61
CA THR A 456 10.59 -12.89 23.53
C THR A 456 11.37 -13.24 24.79
N TRP A 457 12.26 -12.35 25.24
CA TRP A 457 13.04 -12.57 26.45
C TRP A 457 12.16 -12.64 27.69
N LEU A 458 11.19 -11.72 27.84
CA LEU A 458 10.26 -11.68 28.97
C LEU A 458 9.42 -12.95 29.05
N LYS A 459 8.91 -13.42 27.90
CA LYS A 459 8.15 -14.66 27.81
C LYS A 459 8.99 -15.87 28.21
N THR A 460 10.19 -16.02 27.66
CA THR A 460 11.09 -17.16 27.96
C THR A 460 11.53 -17.17 29.42
N ASN A 461 11.66 -16.00 30.04
CA ASN A 461 12.14 -15.86 31.42
C ASN A 461 11.00 -15.61 32.44
N CYS A 462 9.74 -15.86 32.08
CA CYS A 462 8.60 -15.60 32.98
C CYS A 462 8.62 -16.45 34.26
N HIS A 463 9.31 -17.60 34.25
CA HIS A 463 9.52 -18.45 35.42
C HIS A 463 10.24 -17.74 36.58
N LEU A 464 10.94 -16.63 36.30
CA LEU A 464 11.60 -15.81 37.32
C LEU A 464 10.62 -15.02 38.20
N VAL A 465 9.41 -14.73 37.70
CA VAL A 465 8.39 -13.92 38.39
C VAL A 465 7.10 -14.69 38.70
N GLY A 466 6.96 -15.92 38.19
CA GLY A 466 5.78 -16.76 38.39
C GLY A 466 5.61 -17.24 39.84
N ALA A 467 4.35 -17.45 40.23
CA ALA A 467 3.96 -17.87 41.59
C ALA A 467 4.59 -19.21 42.06
N ASN A 468 5.09 -20.03 41.13
CA ASN A 468 5.70 -21.34 41.41
C ASN A 468 7.24 -21.32 41.45
N GLY A 469 7.88 -20.15 41.46
CA GLY A 469 9.34 -20.02 41.46
C GLY A 469 10.00 -20.43 42.78
N LYS A 470 10.73 -21.55 42.79
CA LYS A 470 11.73 -21.87 43.84
C LYS A 470 12.69 -20.68 44.01
N LYS A 471 13.19 -20.44 45.25
CA LYS A 471 14.15 -19.39 45.67
C LYS A 471 14.94 -18.77 44.51
N THR A 472 14.34 -17.81 43.81
CA THR A 472 14.95 -17.15 42.65
C THR A 472 15.79 -15.99 43.17
N GLN A 473 16.98 -15.80 42.60
CA GLN A 473 17.87 -14.72 43.01
C GLN A 473 17.17 -13.36 42.78
N PRO A 474 17.08 -12.48 43.80
CA PRO A 474 16.41 -11.18 43.67
C PRO A 474 16.90 -10.35 42.48
N GLN A 475 18.20 -10.40 42.17
CA GLN A 475 18.79 -9.72 41.02
C GLN A 475 18.18 -10.11 39.67
N LYS A 476 17.82 -11.39 39.47
CA LYS A 476 17.20 -11.86 38.22
C LYS A 476 15.73 -11.43 38.10
N VAL A 477 15.05 -11.31 39.24
CA VAL A 477 13.69 -10.77 39.32
C VAL A 477 13.72 -9.28 38.97
N ASP A 478 14.67 -8.53 39.52
CA ASP A 478 14.85 -7.10 39.24
C ASP A 478 15.23 -6.86 37.77
N GLU A 479 16.08 -7.72 37.18
CA GLU A 479 16.36 -7.67 35.74
C GLU A 479 15.08 -7.86 34.93
N TRP A 480 14.29 -8.89 35.24
CA TRP A 480 13.05 -9.16 34.52
C TRP A 480 12.07 -7.99 34.63
N ARG A 481 11.86 -7.47 35.85
CA ARG A 481 10.97 -6.31 36.10
C ARG A 481 11.49 -5.04 35.41
N GLY A 482 12.80 -4.84 35.38
CA GLY A 482 13.43 -3.73 34.67
C GLY A 482 13.23 -3.81 33.16
N ARG A 483 13.36 -4.99 32.55
CA ARG A 483 13.04 -5.22 31.12
C ARG A 483 11.55 -5.02 30.86
N ALA A 484 10.69 -5.58 31.72
CA ALA A 484 9.24 -5.44 31.62
C ALA A 484 8.82 -3.97 31.67
N SER A 485 9.37 -3.17 32.59
CA SER A 485 9.06 -1.74 32.66
C SER A 485 9.37 -0.99 31.36
N ARG A 486 10.50 -1.31 30.70
CA ARG A 486 10.85 -0.68 29.41
C ARG A 486 9.92 -1.12 28.28
N PHE A 487 9.55 -2.41 28.26
CA PHE A 487 8.58 -2.94 27.31
C PHE A 487 7.21 -2.26 27.47
N LEU A 488 6.71 -2.16 28.71
CA LEU A 488 5.43 -1.51 29.02
C LEU A 488 5.43 -0.02 28.64
N SER A 489 6.54 0.69 28.87
CA SER A 489 6.71 2.09 28.44
C SER A 489 6.60 2.22 26.92
N LEU A 490 7.24 1.31 26.16
CA LEU A 490 7.16 1.34 24.70
C LEU A 490 5.72 1.06 24.20
N CYS A 491 4.97 0.18 24.86
CA CYS A 491 3.55 -0.02 24.56
C CYS A 491 2.71 1.24 24.82
N GLU A 492 3.05 2.03 25.84
CA GLU A 492 2.40 3.31 26.12
C GLU A 492 2.75 4.36 25.07
N ASP A 493 4.01 4.42 24.63
CA ASP A 493 4.44 5.30 23.53
C ASP A 493 3.67 4.99 22.23
N ILE A 494 3.44 3.71 21.93
CA ILE A 494 2.62 3.27 20.78
C ILE A 494 1.16 3.72 20.93
N ALA A 495 0.58 3.59 22.11
CA ALA A 495 -0.78 4.05 22.36
C ALA A 495 -0.89 5.58 22.23
N GLN A 496 0.12 6.32 22.68
CA GLN A 496 0.20 7.78 22.56
C GLN A 496 0.43 8.22 21.10
N LEU A 497 1.21 7.47 20.32
CA LEU A 497 1.38 7.68 18.88
C LEU A 497 0.02 7.65 18.17
N HIS A 498 -0.82 6.64 18.46
CA HIS A 498 -2.17 6.58 17.91
C HIS A 498 -3.00 7.84 18.23
N CYS A 499 -3.03 8.26 19.50
CA CYS A 499 -3.75 9.47 19.88
C CYS A 499 -3.24 10.72 19.13
N SER A 500 -1.94 10.78 18.86
CA SER A 500 -1.30 11.91 18.19
C SER A 500 -1.59 11.92 16.68
N VAL A 501 -1.62 10.74 16.04
CA VAL A 501 -2.04 10.61 14.64
C VAL A 501 -3.52 11.01 14.49
N VAL A 502 -4.39 10.51 15.37
CA VAL A 502 -5.84 10.86 15.37
C VAL A 502 -6.08 12.34 15.64
N GLY A 503 -5.28 12.96 16.50
CA GLY A 503 -5.33 14.39 16.80
C GLY A 503 -4.55 15.29 15.83
N GLY A 504 -3.93 14.72 14.79
CA GLY A 504 -3.00 15.39 13.89
C GLY A 504 -3.65 16.45 13.00
N ALA A 505 -2.85 17.41 12.54
CA ALA A 505 -3.32 18.50 11.67
C ALA A 505 -3.59 18.03 10.23
N ASN A 506 -2.74 17.15 9.69
CA ASN A 506 -2.88 16.59 8.36
C ASN A 506 -3.86 15.42 8.35
N ARG A 507 -5.08 15.64 7.85
CA ARG A 507 -6.12 14.62 7.80
C ARG A 507 -5.89 13.54 6.74
N ALA A 508 -5.13 13.81 5.66
CA ALA A 508 -4.83 12.78 4.65
C ALA A 508 -3.96 11.69 5.27
N VAL A 509 -2.91 12.11 5.97
CA VAL A 509 -2.02 11.19 6.71
C VAL A 509 -2.81 10.38 7.73
N LEU A 510 -3.73 11.01 8.47
CA LEU A 510 -4.62 10.26 9.35
C LEU A 510 -5.39 9.18 8.60
N TYR A 511 -6.08 9.52 7.51
CA TYR A 511 -6.94 8.55 6.81
C TYR A 511 -6.16 7.40 6.18
N ASP A 512 -5.01 7.69 5.60
CA ASP A 512 -4.13 6.68 5.01
C ASP A 512 -3.52 5.76 6.08
N LEU A 513 -3.09 6.31 7.23
CA LEU A 513 -2.36 5.55 8.24
C LEU A 513 -3.23 4.97 9.37
N TYR A 514 -4.49 5.39 9.49
CA TYR A 514 -5.35 5.03 10.62
C TYR A 514 -5.49 3.51 10.83
N PRO A 515 -5.78 2.68 9.81
CA PRO A 515 -5.95 1.24 10.02
C PRO A 515 -4.69 0.58 10.63
N TYR A 516 -3.51 0.99 10.17
CA TYR A 516 -2.22 0.46 10.63
C TYR A 516 -1.90 0.89 12.06
N VAL A 517 -2.06 2.17 12.36
CA VAL A 517 -1.77 2.72 13.70
C VAL A 517 -2.78 2.22 14.74
N TRP A 518 -4.03 2.00 14.34
CA TRP A 518 -5.06 1.37 15.18
C TRP A 518 -4.72 -0.09 15.51
N ASP A 519 -4.37 -0.91 14.51
CA ASP A 519 -3.98 -2.31 14.71
C ASP A 519 -2.74 -2.44 15.60
N LEU A 520 -1.74 -1.58 15.36
CA LEU A 520 -0.52 -1.50 16.15
C LEU A 520 -0.80 -1.15 17.62
N ARG A 521 -1.66 -0.14 17.88
CA ARG A 521 -2.11 0.21 19.24
C ARG A 521 -2.74 -0.98 19.94
N ASN A 522 -3.71 -1.62 19.32
CA ASN A 522 -4.46 -2.69 19.98
C ASN A 522 -3.57 -3.91 20.26
N THR A 523 -2.69 -4.25 19.30
CA THR A 523 -1.70 -5.31 19.48
C THR A 523 -0.74 -5.00 20.64
N ALA A 524 -0.27 -3.77 20.74
CA ALA A 524 0.59 -3.33 21.84
C ALA A 524 -0.13 -3.36 23.21
N LEU A 525 -1.41 -2.98 23.27
CA LEU A 525 -2.21 -3.05 24.50
C LEU A 525 -2.44 -4.50 24.97
N VAL A 526 -2.68 -5.42 24.04
CA VAL A 526 -2.79 -6.87 24.35
C VAL A 526 -1.46 -7.41 24.85
N ALA A 527 -0.34 -7.06 24.20
CA ALA A 527 0.98 -7.48 24.63
C ALA A 527 1.36 -6.91 26.01
N LYS A 528 0.99 -5.64 26.27
CA LYS A 528 1.11 -4.98 27.57
C LYS A 528 0.37 -5.77 28.66
N ALA A 529 -0.90 -6.11 28.41
CA ALA A 529 -1.72 -6.87 29.35
C ALA A 529 -1.13 -8.26 29.63
N PHE A 530 -0.60 -8.93 28.59
CA PHE A 530 0.05 -10.23 28.72
C PHE A 530 1.29 -10.18 29.63
N ILE A 531 2.16 -9.18 29.48
CA ILE A 531 3.34 -9.03 30.34
C ILE A 531 2.94 -8.71 31.79
N CYS A 532 1.94 -7.85 32.01
CA CYS A 532 1.41 -7.59 33.35
C CYS A 532 0.86 -8.86 34.02
N TRP A 533 0.18 -9.71 33.26
CA TRP A 533 -0.32 -11.00 33.73
C TRP A 533 0.82 -11.95 34.14
N LEU A 534 1.89 -12.03 33.34
CA LEU A 534 3.08 -12.83 33.69
C LEU A 534 3.74 -12.37 35.00
N ASP A 535 3.69 -11.08 35.29
CA ASP A 535 4.24 -10.49 36.52
C ASP A 535 3.38 -10.73 37.78
N GLY A 536 2.28 -11.48 37.66
CA GLY A 536 1.34 -11.73 38.75
C GLY A 536 0.45 -10.53 39.10
N ARG A 537 0.51 -9.44 38.32
CA ARG A 537 -0.38 -8.28 38.47
C ARG A 537 -1.67 -8.56 37.71
N VAL A 538 -2.65 -9.14 38.39
CA VAL A 538 -4.01 -9.22 37.85
C VAL A 538 -4.62 -7.82 37.84
N MET A 539 -4.62 -7.17 36.67
CA MET A 539 -5.51 -6.08 36.28
C MET A 539 -5.79 -4.98 37.32
N SER A 540 -4.78 -4.21 37.72
CA SER A 540 -4.99 -2.83 38.17
C SER A 540 -4.59 -1.86 37.05
N ASP A 541 -5.33 -1.90 35.94
CA ASP A 541 -5.08 -1.02 34.79
C ASP A 541 -5.64 0.37 35.12
N SER A 542 -4.78 1.25 35.64
CA SER A 542 -5.11 2.67 35.90
C SER A 542 -4.84 3.56 34.67
N SER A 543 -4.63 2.94 33.49
CA SER A 543 -4.39 3.63 32.23
C SER A 543 -5.61 4.44 31.79
N SER A 544 -5.43 5.75 31.60
CA SER A 544 -6.44 6.65 31.04
C SER A 544 -6.54 6.61 29.51
N LEU A 545 -5.69 5.82 28.83
CA LEU A 545 -5.55 5.73 27.37
C LEU A 545 -6.34 4.55 26.73
N GLY A 546 -7.16 3.85 27.53
CA GLY A 546 -7.99 2.70 27.14
C GLY A 546 -7.53 1.38 27.75
N SER A 547 -8.46 0.42 27.91
CA SER A 547 -8.20 -0.90 28.49
C SER A 547 -8.12 -1.98 27.40
N TRP A 548 -7.35 -3.05 27.63
CA TRP A 548 -7.37 -4.22 26.72
C TRP A 548 -8.77 -4.83 26.57
N ARG A 549 -9.67 -4.61 27.55
CA ARG A 549 -11.06 -5.07 27.49
C ARG A 549 -11.81 -4.48 26.30
N ASP A 550 -11.43 -3.28 25.86
CA ASP A 550 -12.02 -2.60 24.71
C ASP A 550 -11.56 -3.20 23.37
N CYS A 551 -10.48 -3.99 23.36
CA CYS A 551 -9.93 -4.64 22.16
C CYS A 551 -10.76 -5.85 21.68
N PHE A 552 -11.65 -6.39 22.53
CA PHE A 552 -12.43 -7.59 22.25
C PHE A 552 -13.85 -7.33 21.72
N HIS A 553 -14.22 -6.07 21.45
CA HIS A 553 -15.55 -5.71 20.96
C HIS A 553 -15.72 -5.73 19.43
N CYS A 554 -14.69 -6.12 18.66
CA CYS A 554 -14.78 -6.23 17.20
C CYS A 554 -15.14 -7.67 16.79
N GLU A 555 -16.43 -7.98 16.75
CA GLU A 555 -16.97 -9.19 16.11
C GLU A 555 -16.81 -9.09 14.59
N SER A 556 -15.75 -9.70 14.04
CA SER A 556 -15.80 -10.52 12.82
C SER A 556 -14.37 -10.88 12.36
N ALA A 557 -14.17 -12.14 11.97
CA ALA A 557 -12.95 -12.78 11.46
C ALA A 557 -11.75 -12.99 12.41
N GLY A 558 -11.41 -12.06 13.31
CA GLY A 558 -10.24 -12.21 14.21
C GLY A 558 -10.42 -13.19 15.38
N ALA A 559 -11.65 -13.33 15.88
CA ALA A 559 -11.94 -14.09 17.10
C ALA A 559 -11.92 -15.63 16.89
N PHE A 560 -12.23 -16.12 15.68
CA PHE A 560 -12.31 -17.56 15.40
C PHE A 560 -10.94 -18.25 15.33
N LEU A 561 -9.89 -17.51 14.97
CA LEU A 561 -8.51 -17.99 14.97
C LEU A 561 -7.86 -17.97 16.36
N TYR A 562 -8.36 -17.14 17.27
CA TYR A 562 -7.79 -16.99 18.63
C TYR A 562 -8.17 -18.13 19.58
N LEU A 563 -9.30 -18.82 19.36
CA LEU A 563 -9.82 -19.87 20.27
C LEU A 563 -9.71 -21.31 19.72
N SER A 564 -9.56 -21.52 18.41
CA SER A 564 -9.58 -22.88 17.82
C SER A 564 -8.26 -23.66 17.95
N PHE A 565 -7.15 -23.03 18.37
CA PHE A 565 -5.84 -23.72 18.48
C PHE A 565 -5.56 -24.38 19.84
N SER A 566 -6.48 -24.29 20.81
CA SER A 566 -6.31 -24.85 22.16
C SER A 566 -6.54 -26.36 22.27
N LYS A 567 -6.97 -27.06 21.20
CA LYS A 567 -7.39 -28.49 21.31
C LYS A 567 -6.65 -29.50 20.43
N SER A 568 -5.65 -29.11 19.65
CA SER A 568 -4.95 -30.06 18.78
C SER A 568 -3.43 -30.00 18.94
N GLN A 569 -2.94 -30.54 20.05
CA GLN A 569 -1.63 -31.21 20.07
C GLN A 569 -1.66 -32.38 21.08
N SER A 570 -2.08 -33.54 20.60
CA SER A 570 -1.57 -34.82 21.09
C SER A 570 -1.87 -35.91 20.07
N LYS A 571 -0.78 -36.60 19.66
CA LYS A 571 -0.73 -37.87 18.93
C LYS A 571 -1.04 -37.83 17.43
N SER A 572 0.03 -37.89 16.66
CA SER A 572 0.07 -38.63 15.41
C SER A 572 0.04 -40.13 15.70
N VAL A 573 -1.15 -40.74 15.80
CA VAL A 573 -1.42 -42.17 15.49
C VAL A 573 -2.90 -42.28 15.06
N PHE A 574 -3.11 -42.81 13.85
CA PHE A 574 -4.32 -43.35 13.23
C PHE A 574 -5.65 -43.34 14.03
N TYR A 575 -6.67 -42.71 13.46
CA TYR A 575 -8.04 -43.25 13.44
C TYR A 575 -8.69 -42.99 12.07
N THR A 576 -8.60 -43.98 11.20
CA THR A 576 -9.66 -44.31 10.25
C THR A 576 -10.84 -44.90 11.03
N SER A 577 -12.07 -44.67 10.54
CA SER A 577 -13.35 -45.28 10.97
C SER A 577 -14.26 -44.44 11.88
N SER A 578 -15.08 -43.60 11.26
CA SER A 578 -16.55 -43.70 11.37
C SER A 578 -17.19 -42.68 10.42
N MET A 579 -17.13 -42.97 9.13
CA MET A 579 -18.06 -42.44 8.14
C MET A 579 -18.45 -43.58 7.21
N GLU A 580 -19.20 -44.54 7.76
CA GLU A 580 -20.14 -45.34 6.99
C GLU A 580 -21.41 -45.49 7.81
N LYS A 581 -22.42 -44.67 7.48
CA LYS A 581 -23.83 -45.07 7.34
C LYS A 581 -24.52 -44.00 6.49
N GLY A 582 -24.96 -44.39 5.29
CA GLY A 582 -26.16 -43.79 4.71
C GLY A 582 -26.05 -43.01 3.39
N ILE A 583 -25.68 -43.70 2.31
CA ILE A 583 -26.35 -43.67 0.98
C ILE A 583 -26.18 -42.42 0.08
N LEU A 584 -25.46 -42.69 -1.02
CA LEU A 584 -25.38 -42.00 -2.33
C LEU A 584 -26.73 -41.94 -3.08
N TRP A 585 -26.88 -40.98 -4.00
CA TRP A 585 -27.03 -41.12 -5.48
C TRP A 585 -26.91 -39.70 -6.11
N GLY A 586 -26.06 -39.39 -7.09
CA GLY A 586 -25.16 -40.21 -7.89
C GLY A 586 -24.17 -39.42 -8.77
N GLU A 587 -23.27 -40.23 -9.34
CA GLU A 587 -22.44 -40.12 -10.55
C GLU A 587 -21.19 -39.20 -10.60
N PRO A 588 -20.10 -39.66 -11.26
CA PRO A 588 -18.72 -39.36 -10.86
C PRO A 588 -17.81 -38.79 -11.97
N GLY A 589 -16.77 -38.05 -11.58
CA GLY A 589 -15.50 -38.07 -12.31
C GLY A 589 -14.82 -36.73 -12.50
N MET A 590 -13.83 -36.43 -11.65
CA MET A 590 -12.55 -35.84 -12.09
C MET A 590 -11.51 -35.95 -10.96
N LYS A 591 -10.37 -36.58 -11.27
CA LYS A 591 -9.20 -36.67 -10.41
C LYS A 591 -8.45 -35.34 -10.44
N LEU A 592 -8.31 -34.67 -9.29
CA LEU A 592 -7.31 -33.61 -9.11
C LEU A 592 -6.04 -34.24 -8.52
N LYS A 593 -4.96 -34.16 -9.30
CA LYS A 593 -3.61 -34.59 -8.92
C LYS A 593 -2.95 -33.52 -8.05
N ASN A 594 -2.20 -34.02 -7.06
CA ASN A 594 -1.27 -33.35 -6.16
C ASN A 594 -0.65 -32.05 -6.65
N VAL A 595 -0.87 -30.96 -5.90
CA VAL A 595 0.02 -29.79 -5.87
C VAL A 595 0.96 -29.94 -4.69
N ASN A 596 2.25 -29.94 -5.00
CA ASN A 596 3.35 -30.20 -4.09
C ASN A 596 3.76 -28.87 -3.42
N PHE A 597 3.27 -28.60 -2.20
CA PHE A 597 3.70 -27.45 -1.40
C PHE A 597 5.03 -27.77 -0.72
N ASN A 598 6.15 -27.43 -1.37
CA ASN A 598 7.44 -27.46 -0.69
C ASN A 598 8.45 -26.47 -1.27
N GLN A 599 8.20 -25.18 -1.05
CA GLN A 599 9.18 -24.09 -1.13
C GLN A 599 8.54 -22.86 -0.49
N ASN A 600 8.95 -22.49 0.74
CA ASN A 600 8.85 -21.14 1.32
C ASN A 600 9.13 -21.14 2.84
N ARG A 601 10.40 -21.32 3.23
CA ARG A 601 10.88 -20.94 4.57
C ARG A 601 11.55 -19.57 4.50
N THR A 602 10.76 -18.50 4.42
CA THR A 602 11.21 -17.13 4.74
C THR A 602 10.09 -16.14 5.08
N TYR A 603 8.85 -16.59 5.28
CA TYR A 603 7.72 -15.72 5.63
C TYR A 603 7.52 -15.70 7.15
N CYS A 604 8.26 -14.85 7.84
CA CYS A 604 7.99 -14.50 9.23
C CYS A 604 8.47 -13.07 9.48
N CYS A 605 7.64 -12.09 9.16
CA CYS A 605 7.77 -10.72 9.61
C CYS A 605 6.36 -10.26 10.00
N TRP A 606 6.16 -10.06 11.31
CA TRP A 606 4.89 -9.82 12.03
C TRP A 606 3.96 -11.03 12.25
N TYR A 607 4.49 -12.06 12.93
CA TYR A 607 3.70 -13.04 13.68
C TYR A 607 3.63 -12.65 15.18
N ILE A 608 3.12 -11.46 15.50
CA ILE A 608 2.50 -11.25 16.82
C ILE A 608 1.02 -11.60 16.67
N SER A 609 0.76 -12.89 16.43
CA SER A 609 -0.52 -13.54 16.68
C SER A 609 -0.35 -15.05 16.47
N VAL A 610 -0.69 -15.81 17.51
CA VAL A 610 -0.84 -17.28 17.58
C VAL A 610 0.42 -18.13 17.82
N VAL A 611 1.51 -18.07 17.04
CA VAL A 611 2.63 -19.03 17.24
C VAL A 611 3.54 -18.68 18.43
N LEU A 612 3.81 -17.39 18.67
CA LEU A 612 4.58 -16.95 19.83
C LEU A 612 3.76 -16.89 21.12
N LEU A 613 2.43 -17.00 21.08
CA LEU A 613 1.59 -17.05 22.29
C LEU A 613 1.39 -18.49 22.79
N LEU A 614 1.48 -19.51 21.93
CA LEU A 614 1.12 -20.91 22.27
C LEU A 614 2.15 -21.99 21.86
N GLY A 615 3.43 -21.67 21.73
CA GLY A 615 4.52 -22.68 21.69
C GLY A 615 4.63 -23.48 23.01
N PRO A 616 5.12 -24.73 22.97
CA PRO A 616 4.68 -25.82 23.84
C PRO A 616 4.86 -25.50 25.33
N PHE A 617 3.81 -25.73 26.10
CA PHE A 617 3.90 -25.84 27.55
C PHE A 617 4.98 -26.87 27.89
N CYS A 618 6.06 -26.43 28.52
CA CYS A 618 6.90 -27.34 29.29
C CYS A 618 5.99 -28.02 30.30
N SER A 619 5.82 -29.33 30.16
CA SER A 619 5.39 -30.20 31.24
C SER A 619 6.33 -29.97 32.42
N CYS A 620 5.86 -29.25 33.42
CA CYS A 620 6.31 -29.40 34.79
C CYS A 620 5.26 -30.26 35.47
N ASP A 621 5.57 -31.57 35.53
CA ASP A 621 4.85 -32.69 36.15
C ASP A 621 3.34 -32.83 35.89
#